data_AF-A0A9D1UY38-F1
#
_entry.id   AF-A0A9D1UY38-F1
#
_cell.length_a   1.000
_cell.length_b   1.000
_cell.length_c   1.000
_cell.angle_alpha   90.00
_cell.angle_beta   90.00
_cell.angle_gamma   90.00
#
_symmetry.space_group_name_H-M   'P 1'
#
loop_
_entity.id
_entity.type
_entity.pdbx_description
1 polymer ?
#
loop_
_entity_poly.entity_id
_entity_poly.type
_entity_poly.pdbx_seq_one_letter_code
_entity_poly.pdbx_strand_id
1 'polypeptide(L)'
;MACSREGMEVGAQAATVTYTVSDTCWTYLSLETGRVVGTALLGDEQAEAEWRQRTDWDIALCGDLLRTNSGTSGNGGGGCLVLDEAFENVLTAPEDGYLLDTENGEIW
;
A
#
# COMPACT_ATOMS: atom_id res chain seq x y z
N MET A 1 -27.24 -15.29 -17.75
CA MET A 1 -26.44 -14.17 -18.28
C MET A 1 -25.11 -14.20 -17.57
N ALA A 2 -24.13 -14.86 -18.17
CA ALA A 2 -22.76 -14.89 -17.68
C ALA A 2 -22.02 -13.72 -18.33
N CYS A 3 -21.45 -12.82 -17.53
CA CYS A 3 -20.45 -11.88 -18.03
C CYS A 3 -19.10 -12.60 -17.97
N SER A 4 -18.74 -13.25 -19.07
CA SER A 4 -17.35 -13.55 -19.39
C SER A 4 -16.64 -12.22 -19.62
N ARG A 5 -15.75 -11.81 -18.71
CA ARG A 5 -14.70 -10.87 -19.07
C ARG A 5 -13.50 -11.73 -19.47
N GLU A 6 -13.38 -11.95 -20.77
CA GLU A 6 -12.17 -12.46 -21.40
C GLU A 6 -10.96 -11.64 -20.94
N GLY A 7 -9.83 -12.35 -20.82
CA GLY A 7 -8.60 -11.90 -20.18
C GLY A 7 -8.24 -10.45 -20.49
N MET A 8 -8.22 -9.64 -19.43
CA MET A 8 -7.38 -8.46 -19.41
C MET A 8 -6.04 -8.96 -18.89
N GLU A 9 -5.11 -9.24 -19.79
CA GLU A 9 -3.70 -9.19 -19.41
C GLU A 9 -3.44 -7.74 -19.00
N VAL A 10 -3.59 -7.47 -17.70
CA VAL A 10 -3.13 -6.22 -17.12
C VAL A 10 -1.61 -6.36 -17.10
N GLY A 11 -0.96 -6.12 -18.25
CA GLY A 11 0.49 -6.03 -18.31
C GLY A 11 0.95 -5.05 -17.23
N ALA A 12 2.06 -5.37 -16.56
CA ALA A 12 2.64 -4.53 -15.53
C ALA A 12 2.73 -3.07 -16.03
N GLN A 13 1.88 -2.18 -15.51
CA GLN A 13 1.91 -0.77 -15.85
C GLN A 13 2.89 -0.09 -14.91
N ALA A 14 4.10 0.17 -15.40
CA ALA A 14 5.03 1.03 -14.70
C ALA A 14 4.54 2.49 -14.80
N ALA A 15 4.34 3.14 -13.66
CA ALA A 15 3.99 4.55 -13.58
C ALA A 15 4.86 5.25 -12.54
N THR A 16 5.30 6.46 -12.85
CA THR A 16 5.94 7.34 -11.86
C THR A 16 4.89 8.30 -11.32
N VAL A 17 4.76 8.36 -10.00
CA VAL A 17 3.85 9.30 -9.33
C VAL A 17 4.60 10.07 -8.25
N THR A 18 4.27 11.36 -8.10
CA THR A 18 4.88 12.24 -7.11
C THR A 18 3.79 12.83 -6.23
N TYR A 19 3.97 12.71 -4.92
CA TYR A 19 3.05 13.23 -3.92
C TYR A 19 3.79 14.13 -2.94
N THR A 20 3.11 15.15 -2.42
CA THR A 20 3.59 15.89 -1.26
C THR A 20 3.06 15.20 0.00
N VAL A 21 3.97 14.76 0.86
CA VAL A 21 3.64 14.08 2.12
C VAL A 21 3.98 14.98 3.31
N SER A 22 3.29 14.77 4.43
CA SER A 22 3.56 15.44 5.70
C SER A 22 4.41 14.52 6.58
N ASP A 23 5.21 15.11 7.46
CA ASP A 23 5.93 14.46 8.55
C ASP A 23 5.06 14.21 9.80
N THR A 24 3.89 14.84 9.89
CA THR A 24 2.96 14.70 11.02
C THR A 24 1.65 14.02 10.64
N CYS A 25 1.36 13.83 9.35
CA CYS A 25 0.14 13.20 8.88
C CYS A 25 0.43 12.08 7.89
N TRP A 26 -0.20 10.93 8.14
CA TRP A 26 -0.31 9.86 7.17
C TRP A 26 -1.07 10.32 5.94
N THR A 27 -0.51 10.03 4.77
CA THR A 27 -1.14 10.21 3.46
C THR A 27 -1.42 8.84 2.87
N TYR A 28 -2.69 8.47 2.69
CA TYR A 28 -3.10 7.16 2.22
C TYR A 28 -3.33 7.18 0.71
N LEU A 29 -2.82 6.17 0.01
CA LEU A 29 -2.83 6.09 -1.44
C LEU A 29 -3.44 4.79 -1.93
N SER A 30 -4.18 4.88 -3.03
CA SER A 30 -4.63 3.74 -3.82
C SER A 30 -3.72 3.60 -5.04
N LEU A 31 -3.05 2.45 -5.17
CA LEU A 31 -2.24 2.06 -6.32
C LEU A 31 -3.12 1.69 -7.52
N GLU A 32 -4.33 1.16 -7.30
CA GLU A 32 -5.30 0.90 -8.37
C GLU A 32 -5.66 2.19 -9.11
N THR A 33 -5.91 3.27 -8.38
CA THR A 33 -6.34 4.54 -8.97
C THR A 33 -5.23 5.57 -9.15
N GLY A 34 -4.07 5.36 -8.50
CA GLY A 34 -2.96 6.32 -8.46
C GLY A 34 -3.33 7.62 -7.75
N ARG A 35 -4.14 7.56 -6.69
CA ARG A 35 -4.68 8.75 -6.01
C ARG A 35 -4.52 8.67 -4.49
N VAL A 36 -4.42 9.85 -3.88
CA VAL A 36 -4.58 10.01 -2.42
C VAL A 36 -6.06 9.85 -2.07
N VAL A 37 -6.36 8.96 -1.14
CA VAL A 37 -7.73 8.64 -0.68
C VAL A 37 -8.04 9.21 0.70
N GLY A 38 -7.04 9.83 1.35
CA GLY A 38 -7.24 10.63 2.55
C GLY A 38 -5.96 10.84 3.36
N THR A 39 -6.12 11.52 4.49
CA THR A 39 -5.03 11.77 5.45
C THR A 39 -5.51 11.54 6.88
N ALA A 40 -4.59 11.23 7.78
CA ALA A 40 -4.85 11.14 9.22
C ALA A 40 -3.64 11.67 10.01
N LEU A 41 -3.88 12.25 11.17
CA LEU A 41 -2.81 12.68 12.06
C LEU A 41 -2.04 11.45 12.59
N LEU A 42 -0.71 11.54 12.65
CA LEU A 42 0.13 10.49 13.24
C LEU A 42 -0.19 10.35 14.74
N GLY A 43 -0.46 9.13 15.20
CA GLY A 43 -0.76 8.83 16.60
C GLY A 43 -2.21 9.12 17.02
N ASP A 44 -3.11 9.42 16.08
CA ASP A 44 -4.55 9.48 16.34
C ASP A 44 -5.13 8.06 16.35
N GLU A 45 -5.28 7.47 17.54
CA GLU A 45 -5.77 6.10 17.72
C GLU A 45 -7.15 5.87 17.09
N GLN A 46 -8.03 6.88 17.11
CA GLN A 46 -9.36 6.75 16.53
C GLN A 46 -9.27 6.70 15.01
N ALA A 47 -8.53 7.64 14.41
CA ALA A 47 -8.31 7.63 12.97
C ALA A 47 -7.62 6.33 12.52
N GLU A 48 -6.62 5.86 13.26
CA GLU A 48 -5.94 4.59 12.98
C GLU A 48 -6.92 3.41 13.00
N ALA A 49 -7.79 3.32 14.01
CA ALA A 49 -8.80 2.26 14.07
C ALA A 49 -9.81 2.31 12.91
N GLU A 50 -10.16 3.50 12.41
CA GLU A 50 -11.04 3.69 11.25
C GLU A 50 -10.33 3.27 9.95
N TRP A 51 -9.09 3.71 9.75
CA TRP A 51 -8.30 3.39 8.56
C TRP A 51 -7.91 1.92 8.48
N ARG A 52 -7.73 1.26 9.62
CA ARG A 52 -7.50 -0.19 9.68
C ARG A 52 -8.64 -1.02 9.08
N GLN A 53 -9.85 -0.49 9.05
CA GLN A 53 -11.03 -1.19 8.54
C GLN A 53 -11.28 -0.91 7.04
N ARG A 54 -10.55 0.04 6.46
CA ARG A 54 -10.72 0.48 5.08
C ARG A 54 -9.90 -0.37 4.12
N THR A 55 -10.49 -0.67 2.97
CA THR A 55 -9.88 -1.46 1.90
C THR A 55 -9.66 -0.66 0.61
N ASP A 56 -9.85 0.66 0.65
CA ASP A 56 -9.72 1.56 -0.49
C ASP A 56 -8.34 2.24 -0.58
N TRP A 57 -7.40 1.80 0.25
CA TRP A 57 -6.00 2.24 0.25
C TRP A 57 -5.07 1.03 0.26
N ASP A 58 -3.87 1.20 -0.29
CA ASP A 58 -2.87 0.14 -0.46
C ASP A 58 -1.60 0.44 0.36
N ILE A 59 -1.12 1.68 0.28
CA ILE A 59 0.06 2.17 1.00
C ILE A 59 -0.22 3.52 1.67
N ALA A 60 0.52 3.84 2.73
CA ALA A 60 0.51 5.18 3.30
C ALA A 60 1.92 5.65 3.70
N LEU A 61 2.14 6.96 3.61
CA LEU A 61 3.42 7.62 3.87
C LEU A 61 3.26 8.73 4.91
N CYS A 62 4.22 8.85 5.82
CA CYS A 62 4.33 9.95 6.80
C CYS A 62 5.81 10.26 7.03
N GLY A 63 6.33 11.33 6.42
CA GLY A 63 7.77 11.61 6.41
C GLY A 63 8.56 10.48 5.73
N ASP A 64 9.41 9.81 6.49
CA ASP A 64 10.17 8.62 6.12
C ASP A 64 9.48 7.29 6.49
N LEU A 65 8.32 7.35 7.16
CA LEU A 65 7.56 6.16 7.51
C LEU A 65 6.72 5.66 6.33
N LEU A 66 6.78 4.35 6.10
CA LEU A 66 5.95 3.61 5.15
C LEU A 66 5.11 2.58 5.88
N ARG A 67 3.88 2.40 5.42
CA ARG A 67 3.02 1.30 5.87
C ARG A 67 2.17 0.72 4.75
N THR A 68 1.76 -0.53 4.90
CA THR A 68 0.89 -1.21 3.94
C THR A 68 -0.47 -1.52 4.55
N ASN A 69 -1.49 -1.72 3.71
CA ASN A 69 -2.79 -2.20 4.20
C ASN A 69 -2.72 -3.69 4.55
N SER A 70 -2.07 -3.98 5.68
CA SER A 70 -1.83 -5.33 6.18
C SER A 70 -1.59 -5.32 7.69
N GLY A 71 -1.48 -6.52 8.28
CA GLY A 71 -0.97 -6.70 9.65
C GLY A 71 -1.69 -5.83 10.69
N THR A 72 -0.93 -5.05 11.46
CA THR A 72 -1.47 -4.14 12.47
C THR A 72 -2.06 -2.86 11.86
N SER A 73 -1.63 -2.47 10.66
CA SER A 73 -2.00 -1.22 9.99
C SER A 73 -3.32 -1.28 9.21
N GLY A 74 -3.76 -2.47 8.80
CA GLY A 74 -4.98 -2.64 8.03
C GLY A 74 -5.44 -4.08 7.85
N ASN A 75 -6.66 -4.26 7.37
CA ASN A 75 -7.30 -5.55 7.14
C ASN A 75 -7.21 -6.04 5.68
N GLY A 76 -6.46 -5.34 4.84
CA GLY A 76 -6.16 -5.74 3.47
C GLY A 76 -5.17 -6.91 3.39
N GLY A 77 -4.94 -7.37 2.15
CA GLY A 77 -3.96 -8.41 1.82
C GLY A 77 -2.60 -7.84 1.39
N GLY A 78 -2.25 -6.63 1.82
CA GLY A 78 -0.99 -5.99 1.47
C GLY A 78 0.24 -6.63 2.12
N GLY A 79 1.40 -6.04 1.86
CA GLY A 79 2.69 -6.43 2.42
C GLY A 79 3.85 -5.88 1.59
N CYS A 80 5.07 -6.00 2.10
CA CYS A 80 6.27 -5.52 1.41
C CYS A 80 7.34 -6.61 1.33
N LEU A 81 7.99 -6.73 0.18
CA LEU A 81 9.13 -7.62 -0.05
C LEU A 81 10.23 -6.82 -0.74
N VAL A 82 11.42 -6.81 -0.14
CA VAL A 82 12.62 -6.22 -0.73
C VAL A 82 13.34 -7.30 -1.53
N LEU A 83 13.60 -7.00 -2.81
CA LEU A 83 14.36 -7.86 -3.72
C LEU A 83 15.69 -7.18 -4.06
N ASP A 84 16.75 -7.97 -4.15
CA ASP A 84 18.07 -7.53 -4.63
C ASP A 84 18.14 -7.59 -6.17
N GLU A 85 17.15 -6.99 -6.82
CA GLU A 85 17.01 -6.95 -8.29
C GLU A 85 16.50 -5.58 -8.74
N ALA A 86 16.90 -5.15 -9.93
CA ALA A 86 16.37 -3.92 -10.52
C ALA A 86 14.87 -4.07 -10.83
N PHE A 87 14.10 -2.99 -10.68
CA PHE A 87 12.65 -2.97 -10.92
C PHE A 87 12.25 -3.57 -12.28
N GLU A 88 13.02 -3.28 -13.33
CA GLU A 88 12.79 -3.77 -14.70
C GLU A 88 13.02 -5.28 -14.88
N ASN A 89 13.73 -5.93 -13.96
CA ASN A 89 13.99 -7.37 -14.00
C ASN A 89 12.91 -8.19 -13.28
N VAL A 90 12.09 -7.55 -12.44
CA VAL A 90 11.01 -8.22 -11.69
C VAL A 90 9.76 -8.29 -12.56
N LEU A 91 9.68 -9.35 -13.38
CA LEU A 91 8.57 -9.55 -14.32
C LEU A 91 7.33 -10.19 -13.67
N THR A 92 7.52 -10.90 -12.55
CA THR A 92 6.47 -11.60 -11.81
C THR A 92 6.66 -11.37 -10.32
N ALA A 93 5.59 -11.02 -9.62
CA ALA A 93 5.59 -10.91 -8.18
C ALA A 93 5.86 -12.29 -7.54
N PRO A 94 6.75 -12.41 -6.55
CA PRO A 94 6.88 -13.62 -5.74
C PRO A 94 5.54 -14.02 -5.12
N GLU A 95 5.30 -15.31 -4.91
CA GLU A 95 4.06 -15.83 -4.31
C GLU A 95 4.03 -15.65 -2.78
N ASP A 96 5.20 -15.54 -2.15
CA ASP A 96 5.38 -15.52 -0.71
C ASP A 96 6.63 -14.71 -0.30
N GLY A 97 6.79 -14.47 1.01
CA GLY A 97 7.89 -13.69 1.59
C GLY A 97 7.57 -12.23 1.93
N TYR A 98 6.34 -11.77 1.68
CA TYR A 98 5.91 -10.42 2.04
C TYR A 98 5.82 -10.25 3.55
N LEU A 99 6.49 -9.22 4.05
CA LEU A 99 6.42 -8.78 5.43
C LEU A 99 5.15 -7.95 5.63
N LEU A 100 4.45 -8.24 6.72
CA LEU A 100 3.25 -7.53 7.13
C LEU A 100 3.61 -6.48 8.18
N ASP A 101 2.79 -5.44 8.29
CA ASP A 101 2.91 -4.40 9.29
C ASP A 101 2.80 -4.95 10.71
N THR A 102 3.70 -4.49 11.58
CA THR A 102 3.74 -4.84 13.01
C THR A 102 3.68 -3.58 13.88
N GLU A 103 3.26 -3.75 15.14
CA GLU A 103 2.95 -2.68 16.10
C GLU A 103 4.10 -1.71 16.38
N ASN A 104 5.34 -2.09 16.08
CA ASN A 104 6.52 -1.24 16.32
C ASN A 104 6.79 -0.22 15.21
N GLY A 105 5.96 -0.16 14.16
CA GLY A 105 6.12 0.81 13.07
C GLY A 105 7.41 0.63 12.25
N GLU A 106 8.19 -0.42 12.51
CA GLU A 106 9.35 -0.80 11.73
C GLU A 106 8.89 -1.64 10.54
N ILE A 107 8.45 -0.97 9.49
CA ILE A 107 8.74 -1.45 8.14
C ILE A 107 9.79 -0.50 7.57
N TRP A 108 11.03 -1.00 7.57
CA TRP A 108 12.30 -0.50 7.00
C TRP A 108 12.38 0.95 6.53
#